data_AF-A0A944QWT6-F1
#
_entry.id   AF-A0A944QWT6-F1
#
_cell.length_a   1.000
_cell.length_b   1.000
_cell.length_c   1.000
_cell.angle_alpha   90.00
_cell.angle_beta   90.00
_cell.angle_gamma   90.00
#
_symmetry.space_group_name_H-M   'P 1'
#
loop_
_entity.id
_entity.type
_entity.pdbx_description
1 polymer ?
#
loop_
_entity_poly.entity_id
_entity_poly.type
_entity_poly.pdbx_seq_one_letter_code
_entity_poly.pdbx_strand_id
1 'polypeptide(L)'
;MKRPLAWIVLILFPPLLGADWFLNQEQRAEEDYNQGHYEEAAKGFEDPYRRGVAHYRTGDYQAASEDFNRVEREEVKQDALYNLGNSRYKLEDYQGAVVAYETVLDSDPDHTDARHNLALAKEKLAQMHTEEEREE
;
A
#
# COMPACT_ATOMS: atom_id res chain seq x y z
N MET A 1 0.46 -71.49 9.85
CA MET A 1 1.19 -70.61 10.79
C MET A 1 1.37 -69.24 10.14
N LYS A 2 0.67 -68.24 10.69
CA LYS A 2 0.83 -66.77 10.65
C LYS A 2 1.27 -66.08 9.33
N ARG A 3 0.30 -65.44 8.66
CA ARG A 3 0.51 -64.33 7.69
C ARG A 3 0.81 -63.05 8.49
N PRO A 4 1.79 -62.20 8.14
CA PRO A 4 1.97 -60.93 8.82
C PRO A 4 0.91 -59.93 8.32
N LEU A 5 0.15 -59.36 9.26
CA LEU A 5 -0.76 -58.24 9.01
C LEU A 5 0.08 -57.04 8.53
N ALA A 6 -0.21 -56.56 7.33
CA ALA A 6 0.15 -55.21 6.93
C ALA A 6 -0.66 -54.24 7.78
N TRP A 7 0.00 -53.48 8.65
CA TRP A 7 -0.60 -52.31 9.25
C TRP A 7 -0.65 -51.24 8.16
N ILE A 8 -1.81 -51.12 7.51
CA ILE A 8 -2.19 -49.87 6.86
C ILE A 8 -2.33 -48.87 8.02
N VAL A 9 -1.29 -48.05 8.22
CA VAL A 9 -1.43 -46.82 8.99
C VAL A 9 -2.39 -45.96 8.19
N LEU A 10 -3.67 -46.05 8.53
CA LEU A 10 -4.68 -45.13 8.06
C LEU A 10 -4.27 -43.77 8.63
N ILE A 11 -3.67 -42.91 7.79
CA ILE A 11 -3.46 -41.52 8.13
C ILE A 11 -4.85 -40.91 8.30
N LEU A 12 -5.29 -40.87 9.55
CA LEU A 12 -6.50 -40.20 9.98
C LEU A 12 -6.21 -38.70 9.83
N PHE A 13 -6.61 -38.15 8.69
CA PHE A 13 -6.64 -36.72 8.42
C PHE A 13 -8.04 -36.21 8.79
N PRO A 14 -8.23 -35.65 9.98
CA PRO A 14 -9.26 -34.65 10.14
C PRO A 14 -8.56 -33.28 10.03
N PRO A 15 -8.85 -32.43 9.03
CA PRO A 15 -8.50 -31.02 9.12
C PRO A 15 -9.45 -30.42 10.16
N LEU A 16 -9.12 -30.62 11.44
CA LEU A 16 -9.82 -29.99 12.55
C LEU A 16 -9.02 -28.76 12.93
N LEU A 17 -9.55 -27.60 12.53
CA LEU A 17 -9.18 -26.22 12.87
C LEU A 17 -8.15 -25.54 11.95
N GLY A 18 -8.66 -24.65 11.08
CA GLY A 18 -7.94 -23.51 10.48
C GLY A 18 -7.02 -23.83 9.30
N ALA A 19 -7.28 -23.21 8.15
CA ALA A 19 -6.36 -23.19 7.01
C ALA A 19 -5.03 -22.44 7.30
N ASP A 20 -4.91 -21.86 8.50
CA ASP A 20 -3.81 -20.98 8.95
C ASP A 20 -2.42 -21.61 8.94
N TRP A 21 -2.33 -22.95 8.98
CA TRP A 21 -1.05 -23.65 9.05
C TRP A 21 -0.17 -23.52 7.80
N PHE A 22 -0.76 -23.14 6.66
CA PHE A 22 -0.06 -22.97 5.40
C PHE A 22 0.05 -21.51 4.95
N LEU A 23 -0.56 -20.58 5.68
CA LEU A 23 -0.54 -19.18 5.31
C LEU A 23 0.77 -18.54 5.73
N ASN A 24 1.50 -17.97 4.76
CA ASN A 24 2.63 -17.12 5.07
C ASN A 24 2.15 -15.78 5.65
N GLN A 25 3.08 -14.97 6.16
CA GLN A 25 2.74 -13.67 6.76
C GLN A 25 1.97 -12.76 5.79
N GLU A 26 2.37 -12.72 4.53
CA GLU A 26 1.76 -11.94 3.44
C GLU A 26 0.31 -12.33 3.13
N GLN A 27 -0.04 -13.62 3.29
CA GLN A 27 -1.40 -14.10 3.08
C GLN A 27 -2.32 -13.72 4.24
N ARG A 28 -1.84 -13.79 5.48
CA ARG A 28 -2.60 -13.30 6.65
C ARG A 28 -2.82 -11.80 6.59
N ALA A 29 -1.79 -11.06 6.20
CA ALA A 29 -1.88 -9.62 5.98
C ALA A 29 -2.95 -9.27 4.93
N GLU A 30 -3.08 -10.08 3.87
CA GLU A 30 -4.13 -9.93 2.87
C GLU A 30 -5.52 -10.21 3.43
N GLU A 31 -5.67 -11.23 4.27
CA GLU A 31 -6.93 -11.51 4.95
C GLU A 31 -7.34 -10.37 5.87
N ASP A 32 -6.39 -9.84 6.66
CA ASP A 32 -6.58 -8.66 7.50
C ASP A 32 -6.99 -7.45 6.66
N TYR A 33 -6.32 -7.21 5.52
CA TYR A 33 -6.66 -6.11 4.61
C TYR A 33 -8.10 -6.25 4.08
N ASN A 34 -8.48 -7.44 3.65
CA ASN A 34 -9.82 -7.72 3.11
C ASN A 34 -10.92 -7.65 4.18
N GLN A 35 -10.57 -7.87 5.45
CA GLN A 35 -11.46 -7.68 6.59
C GLN A 35 -11.52 -6.22 7.08
N GLY A 36 -10.68 -5.33 6.52
CA GLY A 36 -10.60 -3.92 6.91
C GLY A 36 -9.68 -3.65 8.11
N HIS A 37 -8.95 -4.67 8.57
CA HIS A 37 -7.92 -4.56 9.62
C HIS A 37 -6.61 -4.03 9.02
N TYR A 38 -6.66 -2.80 8.49
CA TYR A 38 -5.55 -2.23 7.71
C TYR A 38 -4.27 -2.01 8.53
N GLU A 39 -4.40 -1.76 9.84
CA GLU A 39 -3.28 -1.58 10.75
C GLU A 39 -2.50 -2.90 10.95
N GLU A 40 -3.22 -4.01 11.10
CA GLU A 40 -2.68 -5.36 11.19
C GLU A 40 -2.09 -5.79 9.85
N ALA A 41 -2.81 -5.53 8.75
CA ALA A 41 -2.33 -5.80 7.40
C ALA A 41 -1.00 -5.09 7.11
N ALA A 42 -0.86 -3.82 7.48
CA ALA A 42 0.38 -3.06 7.29
C ALA A 42 1.58 -3.70 8.00
N LYS A 43 1.38 -4.22 9.21
CA LYS A 43 2.43 -4.94 9.96
C LYS A 43 2.80 -6.28 9.32
N GLY A 44 1.86 -6.87 8.58
CA GLY A 44 2.04 -8.15 7.91
C GLY A 44 2.67 -8.05 6.51
N PHE A 45 2.53 -6.93 5.82
CA PHE A 45 3.09 -6.74 4.48
C PHE A 45 4.60 -6.44 4.51
N GLU A 46 5.39 -7.25 3.81
CA GLU A 46 6.80 -7.00 3.51
C GLU A 46 6.93 -6.16 2.23
N ASP A 47 6.06 -6.38 1.23
CA ASP A 47 6.01 -5.57 0.00
C ASP A 47 5.70 -4.10 0.33
N PRO A 48 6.60 -3.15 0.02
CA PRO A 48 6.42 -1.74 0.39
C PRO A 48 5.17 -1.14 -0.25
N TYR A 49 4.78 -1.56 -1.44
CA TYR A 49 3.57 -1.04 -2.07
C TYR A 49 2.32 -1.46 -1.30
N ARG A 50 2.15 -2.76 -1.00
CA ARG A 50 1.01 -3.25 -0.21
C ARG A 50 0.95 -2.63 1.18
N ARG A 51 2.11 -2.52 1.86
CA ARG A 51 2.19 -1.85 3.17
C ARG A 51 1.79 -0.38 3.08
N GLY A 52 2.30 0.36 2.08
CA GLY A 52 1.93 1.75 1.85
C GLY A 52 0.44 1.93 1.56
N VAL A 53 -0.17 1.03 0.79
CA VAL A 53 -1.62 1.03 0.56
C VAL A 53 -2.39 0.82 1.88
N ALA A 54 -1.94 -0.08 2.75
CA ALA A 54 -2.56 -0.31 4.06
C ALA A 54 -2.41 0.92 4.98
N HIS A 55 -1.22 1.51 5.10
CA HIS A 55 -1.00 2.76 5.83
C HIS A 55 -1.85 3.92 5.29
N TYR A 56 -2.02 4.02 3.97
CA TYR A 56 -2.90 5.05 3.39
C TYR A 56 -4.35 4.87 3.84
N ARG A 57 -4.82 3.62 3.97
CA ARG A 57 -6.18 3.29 4.42
C ARG A 57 -6.40 3.59 5.90
N THR A 58 -5.37 3.48 6.73
CA THR A 58 -5.45 3.89 8.15
C THR A 58 -5.35 5.40 8.35
N GLY A 59 -4.97 6.14 7.30
CA GLY A 59 -4.70 7.58 7.36
C GLY A 59 -3.30 7.92 7.87
N ASP A 60 -2.43 6.92 8.06
CA ASP A 60 -1.01 7.14 8.32
C ASP A 60 -0.30 7.50 7.01
N TYR A 61 -0.55 8.73 6.55
CA TYR A 61 -0.01 9.23 5.29
C TYR A 61 1.50 9.40 5.33
N GLN A 62 2.08 9.60 6.52
CA GLN A 62 3.53 9.66 6.71
C GLN A 62 4.15 8.30 6.39
N ALA A 63 3.71 7.23 7.06
CA ALA A 63 4.21 5.88 6.80
C ALA A 63 3.90 5.43 5.36
N ALA A 64 2.72 5.77 4.85
CA ALA A 64 2.36 5.49 3.46
C ALA A 64 3.33 6.15 2.47
N SER A 65 3.67 7.43 2.67
CA SER A 65 4.63 8.14 1.81
C SER A 65 6.02 7.50 1.83
N GLU A 66 6.49 7.07 3.00
CA GLU A 66 7.79 6.40 3.15
C GLU A 66 7.81 5.05 2.44
N ASP A 67 6.73 4.29 2.56
CA ASP A 67 6.59 2.99 1.91
C ASP A 67 6.50 3.12 0.38
N PHE A 68 5.68 4.03 -0.14
CA PHE A 68 5.60 4.25 -1.58
C PHE A 68 6.92 4.73 -2.17
N ASN A 69 7.69 5.54 -1.44
CA ASN A 69 9.00 6.01 -1.87
C ASN A 69 10.07 4.90 -1.91
N ARG A 70 9.81 3.73 -1.30
CA ARG A 70 10.71 2.56 -1.32
C ARG A 70 10.33 1.53 -2.39
N VAL A 71 9.29 1.78 -3.20
CA VAL A 71 8.86 0.85 -4.24
C VAL A 71 9.81 0.91 -5.43
N GLU A 72 10.51 -0.19 -5.69
CA GLU A 72 11.45 -0.31 -6.83
C GLU A 72 10.91 -1.18 -7.96
N ARG A 73 9.88 -2.00 -7.71
CA ARG A 73 9.33 -2.92 -8.72
C ARG A 73 8.53 -2.17 -9.78
N GLU A 74 8.91 -2.35 -11.05
CA GLU A 74 8.39 -1.55 -12.16
C GLU A 74 6.88 -1.74 -12.38
N GLU A 75 6.32 -2.91 -12.06
CA GLU A 75 4.91 -3.24 -12.32
C GLU A 75 3.91 -2.37 -11.55
N VAL A 76 4.32 -1.76 -10.43
CA VAL A 76 3.47 -0.83 -9.66
C VAL A 76 4.13 0.49 -9.38
N LYS A 77 5.29 0.76 -9.97
CA LYS A 77 6.07 1.97 -9.68
C LYS A 77 5.28 3.24 -9.99
N GLN A 78 4.53 3.22 -11.08
CA GLN A 78 3.64 4.33 -11.45
C GLN A 78 2.52 4.52 -10.41
N ASP A 79 1.85 3.45 -9.99
CA ASP A 79 0.81 3.50 -8.96
C ASP A 79 1.37 3.96 -7.60
N ALA A 80 2.58 3.52 -7.26
CA ALA A 80 3.28 3.94 -6.05
C ALA A 80 3.62 5.43 -6.09
N LEU A 81 4.12 5.95 -7.22
CA LEU A 81 4.36 7.38 -7.40
C LEU A 81 3.08 8.20 -7.32
N TYR A 82 1.98 7.74 -7.93
CA TYR A 82 0.69 8.39 -7.82
C TYR A 82 0.19 8.42 -6.36
N ASN A 83 0.29 7.30 -5.65
CA ASN A 83 -0.11 7.22 -4.25
C ASN A 83 0.84 7.97 -3.31
N LEU A 84 2.13 8.09 -3.64
CA LEU A 84 3.07 8.98 -2.95
C LEU A 84 2.59 10.44 -3.04
N GLY A 85 2.17 10.88 -4.23
CA GLY A 85 1.56 12.19 -4.43
C GLY A 85 0.31 12.38 -3.58
N ASN A 86 -0.57 11.37 -3.54
CA ASN A 86 -1.77 11.40 -2.72
C ASN A 86 -1.45 11.50 -1.21
N SER A 87 -0.47 10.72 -0.73
CA SER A 87 -0.04 10.76 0.67
C SER A 87 0.55 12.11 1.04
N ARG A 88 1.44 12.66 0.21
CA ARG A 88 2.04 13.99 0.42
C ARG A 88 1.02 15.11 0.40
N TYR A 89 0.04 15.04 -0.50
CA TYR A 89 -1.07 15.99 -0.52
C TYR A 89 -1.85 15.98 0.79
N LYS A 90 -2.09 14.80 1.37
CA LYS A 90 -2.77 14.65 2.66
C LYS A 90 -1.94 15.12 3.86
N LEU A 91 -0.62 15.12 3.73
CA LEU A 91 0.31 15.71 4.69
C LEU A 91 0.50 17.22 4.50
N GLU A 92 -0.23 17.84 3.55
CA GLU A 92 -0.07 19.23 3.15
C GLU A 92 1.33 19.55 2.58
N ASP A 93 2.13 18.52 2.27
CA ASP A 93 3.33 18.64 1.45
C ASP A 93 2.94 18.78 -0.03
N TYR A 94 2.35 19.92 -0.36
CA TYR A 94 1.84 20.20 -1.71
C TYR A 94 2.97 20.23 -2.74
N GLN A 95 4.15 20.73 -2.36
CA GLN A 95 5.31 20.76 -3.24
C GLN A 95 5.79 19.34 -3.59
N GLY A 96 5.90 18.45 -2.59
CA GLY A 96 6.27 17.07 -2.82
C GLY A 96 5.20 16.26 -3.55
N ALA A 97 3.92 16.61 -3.38
CA ALA A 97 2.81 16.04 -4.14
C ALA A 97 2.86 16.43 -5.62
N VAL A 98 3.12 17.70 -5.93
CA VAL A 98 3.31 18.21 -7.30
C VAL A 98 4.38 17.40 -8.03
N VAL A 99 5.55 17.23 -7.41
CA VAL A 99 6.67 16.48 -8.01
C VAL A 99 6.27 15.04 -8.31
N ALA A 100 5.58 14.36 -7.39
CA ALA A 100 5.13 12.99 -7.59
C ALA A 100 4.14 12.86 -8.76
N TYR A 101 3.14 13.74 -8.85
CA TYR A 101 2.19 13.70 -9.97
C TYR A 101 2.81 14.09 -11.30
N GLU A 102 3.72 15.06 -11.35
CA GLU A 102 4.46 15.39 -12.57
C GLU A 102 5.27 14.19 -13.07
N THR A 103 5.93 13.46 -12.15
CA THR A 103 6.66 12.25 -12.50
C THR A 103 5.76 11.18 -13.12
N VAL A 104 4.52 11.00 -12.62
CA VAL A 104 3.55 10.08 -13.21
C VAL A 104 3.16 10.53 -14.63
N LEU A 105 2.97 11.84 -14.83
CA LEU A 105 2.56 12.39 -16.12
C LEU A 105 3.69 12.43 -17.16
N ASP A 106 4.95 12.41 -16.73
CA ASP A 106 6.09 12.28 -17.62
C ASP A 106 6.13 10.89 -18.29
N SER A 107 5.69 9.83 -17.58
CA SER A 107 5.61 8.47 -18.13
C SER A 107 4.26 8.15 -18.78
N ASP A 108 3.17 8.66 -18.19
CA ASP A 108 1.80 8.50 -18.69
C ASP A 108 1.10 9.87 -18.80
N PRO A 109 1.30 10.57 -19.92
CA PRO A 109 0.69 11.88 -20.16
C PRO A 109 -0.84 11.86 -20.18
N ASP A 110 -1.46 10.68 -20.31
CA ASP A 110 -2.92 10.47 -20.40
C ASP A 110 -3.56 10.09 -19.05
N HIS A 111 -2.77 9.94 -17.98
CA HIS A 111 -3.24 9.69 -16.61
C HIS A 111 -4.13 10.83 -16.06
N THR A 112 -5.45 10.67 -16.20
CA THR A 112 -6.45 11.69 -15.86
C THR A 112 -6.44 12.08 -14.38
N ASP A 113 -6.38 11.10 -13.48
CA ASP A 113 -6.39 11.36 -12.03
C ASP A 113 -5.14 12.11 -11.56
N ALA A 114 -3.96 11.78 -12.09
CA ALA A 114 -2.72 12.49 -11.78
C ALA A 114 -2.77 13.95 -12.27
N ARG A 115 -3.32 14.22 -13.47
CA ARG A 115 -3.56 15.60 -13.94
C ARG A 115 -4.49 16.37 -13.02
N HIS A 116 -5.58 15.73 -12.60
CA HIS A 116 -6.55 16.36 -11.70
C HIS A 116 -5.91 16.69 -10.34
N ASN A 117 -5.23 15.73 -9.73
CA ASN A 117 -4.61 15.93 -8.42
C ASN A 117 -3.42 16.90 -8.47
N LEU A 118 -2.67 16.95 -9.57
CA LEU A 118 -1.64 17.96 -9.81
C LEU A 118 -2.22 19.37 -9.81
N ALA A 119 -3.36 19.58 -10.46
CA ALA A 119 -4.03 20.89 -10.47
C ALA A 119 -4.43 21.31 -9.05
N LEU A 120 -5.02 20.39 -8.27
CA LEU A 120 -5.39 20.65 -6.87
C LEU A 120 -4.16 20.94 -5.99
N ALA A 121 -3.06 20.20 -6.18
CA ALA A 121 -1.82 20.42 -5.43
C ALA A 121 -1.20 21.78 -5.74
N LYS A 122 -1.18 22.19 -7.02
CA LYS A 122 -0.69 23.52 -7.43
C LYS A 122 -1.55 24.66 -6.87
N GLU A 123 -2.87 24.48 -6.85
CA GLU A 123 -3.78 25.46 -6.24
C GLU A 123 -3.48 25.63 -4.75
N LYS A 124 -3.34 24.53 -4.01
CA LYS A 124 -3.03 24.56 -2.58
C LYS A 124 -1.67 25.18 -2.27
N LEU A 125 -0.65 24.84 -3.06
CA LEU A 125 0.68 25.42 -2.92
C LEU A 125 0.65 26.95 -3.13
N ALA A 126 -0.07 27.43 -4.15
CA ALA A 126 -0.21 28.86 -4.41
C ALA A 126 -0.97 29.59 -3.28
N GLN A 127 -2.02 28.98 -2.73
CA GLN A 127 -2.76 29.51 -1.58
C GLN A 127 -1.85 29.66 -0.35
N MET A 128 -1.01 28.65 -0.07
CA MET A 128 -0.08 28.66 1.06
C MET A 128 0.95 29.79 0.95
N HIS A 129 1.61 29.94 -0.21
CA HIS A 129 2.56 31.03 -0.42
C HIS A 129 1.90 32.42 -0.32
N THR A 130 0.65 32.54 -0.79
CA THR A 130 -0.09 33.81 -0.69
C THR A 130 -0.40 34.17 0.76
N GLU A 131 -0.67 33.19 1.63
CA GLU A 131 -0.94 33.45 3.05
C GLU A 131 0.34 33.80 3.80
N GLU A 132 1.44 33.09 3.54
CA GLU A 132 2.77 33.39 4.10
C GLU A 132 3.19 34.84 3.82
N GLU A 133 3.02 35.33 2.58
CA GLU A 133 3.31 36.72 2.20
C GLU A 133 2.43 37.77 2.90
N ARG A 134 1.26 37.37 3.43
CA ARG A 134 0.31 38.28 4.12
C ARG A 134 0.55 38.34 5.62
N GLU A 135 1.22 37.33 6.18
CA GLU A 135 1.58 37.25 7.59
C GLU A 135 2.93 37.93 7.92
N GLU A 136 3.74 38.22 6.89
CA GLU A 136 4.98 39.01 6.97
C GLU A 136 4.76 40.54 6.93
#